data_AF-A0A5E5R9Z6-F1
#
_entry.id   AF-A0A5E5R9Z6-F1
#
_cell.length_a   1.000
_cell.length_b   1.000
_cell.length_c   1.000
_cell.angle_alpha   90.00
_cell.angle_beta   90.00
_cell.angle_gamma   90.00
#
_symmetry.space_group_name_H-M   'P 1'
#
loop_
_entity.id
_entity.type
_entity.pdbx_description
1 polymer ?
#
loop_
_entity_poly.entity_id
_entity_poly.type
_entity_poly.pdbx_seq_one_letter_code
_entity_poly.pdbx_strand_id
1 'polypeptide(L)'
;MALAWLLAFPAALLATRALSLSALPRGGLPAWWARALRWPVRGLLILLRSVPEIVWALLFVRAVGLGPTAGVLAIAITYAGMLGKVYAEIFESVDPRPTRALLLGGGSRLAAFAYGVLPNAAGEMISYTVYRWECAIRASVVMGFVGAGGLGQQIDLSLRMFAGGEVASILLTFLLLVLLADLLSRFLRGRLA
;
A
#
# COMPACT_ATOMS: atom_id res chain seq x y z
N MET A 1 -7.21 2.87 -3.91
CA MET A 1 -6.39 1.68 -3.60
C MET A 1 -5.98 0.85 -4.82
N ALA A 2 -6.84 0.56 -5.81
CA ALA A 2 -6.42 -0.20 -7.01
C ALA A 2 -5.18 0.39 -7.73
N LEU A 3 -5.14 1.71 -7.95
CA LEU A 3 -3.96 2.42 -8.49
C LEU A 3 -2.72 2.32 -7.58
N ALA A 4 -2.92 2.32 -6.25
CA ALA A 4 -1.83 2.11 -5.29
C ALA A 4 -1.27 0.68 -5.42
N TRP A 5 -2.13 -0.34 -5.61
CA TRP A 5 -1.71 -1.71 -5.88
C TRP A 5 -0.93 -1.86 -7.20
N LEU A 6 -1.39 -1.20 -8.27
CA LEU A 6 -0.72 -1.23 -9.58
C LEU A 6 0.69 -0.62 -9.55
N LEU A 7 0.99 0.26 -8.58
CA LEU A 7 2.35 0.78 -8.33
C LEU A 7 3.09 -0.02 -7.26
N ALA A 8 2.42 -0.39 -6.17
CA ALA A 8 2.99 -1.11 -5.02
C ALA A 8 3.46 -2.52 -5.38
N PHE A 9 2.71 -3.25 -6.23
CA PHE A 9 3.02 -4.62 -6.59
C PHE A 9 4.30 -4.73 -7.42
N PRO A 10 4.51 -3.99 -8.53
CA PRO A 10 5.80 -3.97 -9.21
C PRO A 10 6.92 -3.35 -8.35
N ALA A 11 6.64 -2.31 -7.55
CA ALA A 11 7.64 -1.74 -6.63
C ALA A 11 8.11 -2.76 -5.57
N ALA A 12 7.20 -3.56 -5.02
CA ALA A 12 7.52 -4.67 -4.13
C ALA A 12 8.37 -5.72 -4.85
N LEU A 13 7.93 -6.21 -6.01
CA LEU A 13 8.67 -7.22 -6.79
C LEU A 13 10.10 -6.78 -7.14
N LEU A 14 10.32 -5.47 -7.36
CA LEU A 14 11.64 -4.87 -7.58
C LEU A 14 12.46 -4.68 -6.29
N ALA A 15 11.81 -4.38 -5.15
CA ALA A 15 12.47 -4.19 -3.85
C ALA A 15 12.89 -5.50 -3.16
N THR A 16 12.17 -6.60 -3.43
CA THR A 16 12.24 -7.85 -2.67
C THR A 16 13.39 -8.77 -3.09
N ARG A 17 13.87 -9.64 -2.18
CA ARG A 17 14.64 -10.84 -2.55
C ARG A 17 13.91 -11.86 -3.44
N ALA A 18 12.58 -11.86 -3.50
CA ALA A 18 11.74 -12.86 -4.18
C ALA A 18 11.90 -12.95 -5.71
N LEU A 19 12.34 -11.89 -6.40
CA LEU A 19 12.79 -12.00 -7.80
C LEU A 19 14.31 -12.23 -7.91
N SER A 20 15.10 -11.62 -7.03
CA SER A 20 16.56 -11.81 -6.96
C SER A 20 16.93 -13.08 -6.17
N LEU A 21 16.24 -14.20 -6.43
CA LEU A 21 16.58 -15.54 -5.94
C LEU A 21 17.76 -16.18 -6.72
N SER A 22 18.59 -15.36 -7.38
CA SER A 22 19.83 -15.76 -8.05
C SER A 22 20.86 -16.42 -7.12
N ALA A 23 20.68 -16.30 -5.81
CA ALA A 23 21.48 -16.96 -4.78
C ALA A 23 21.09 -18.43 -4.51
N LEU A 24 19.81 -18.79 -4.65
CA LEU A 24 19.26 -20.03 -4.08
C LEU A 24 19.67 -21.35 -4.76
N PRO A 25 19.90 -21.43 -6.08
CA PRO A 25 20.35 -22.67 -6.71
C PRO A 25 21.79 -23.08 -6.39
N ARG A 26 22.64 -22.16 -5.86
CA ARG A 26 24.10 -22.36 -5.77
C ARG A 26 24.80 -21.81 -4.52
N GLY A 27 24.06 -21.27 -3.54
CA GLY A 27 24.68 -20.67 -2.34
C GLY A 27 25.52 -19.42 -2.63
N GLY A 28 25.37 -18.84 -3.83
CA GLY A 28 26.13 -17.66 -4.24
C GLY A 28 25.66 -16.40 -3.52
N LEU A 29 26.59 -15.47 -3.27
CA LEU A 29 26.26 -14.11 -2.85
C LEU A 29 25.23 -13.49 -3.82
N PRO A 30 24.21 -12.77 -3.33
CA PRO A 30 23.23 -12.13 -4.21
C PRO A 30 23.97 -11.16 -5.15
N ALA A 31 23.77 -11.34 -6.45
CA ALA A 31 24.52 -10.65 -7.50
C ALA A 31 24.66 -9.15 -7.22
N TRP A 32 25.89 -8.62 -7.40
CA TRP A 32 26.23 -7.24 -7.06
C TRP A 32 25.17 -6.23 -7.61
N TRP A 33 24.58 -6.42 -8.81
CA TRP A 33 23.71 -5.36 -9.42
C TRP A 33 22.33 -5.39 -8.72
N ALA A 34 21.88 -6.56 -8.26
CA ALA A 34 20.67 -6.69 -7.44
C ALA A 34 20.89 -6.29 -5.96
N ARG A 35 22.13 -6.27 -5.46
CA ARG A 35 22.43 -5.62 -4.16
C ARG A 35 22.52 -4.10 -4.33
N ALA A 36 23.13 -3.62 -5.41
CA ALA A 36 23.22 -2.20 -5.75
C ALA A 36 21.86 -1.56 -6.01
N LEU A 37 20.95 -2.21 -6.75
CA LEU A 37 19.61 -1.70 -7.06
C LEU A 37 18.67 -1.65 -5.83
N ARG A 38 18.87 -2.52 -4.83
CA ARG A 38 18.07 -2.53 -3.59
C ARG A 38 18.28 -1.30 -2.72
N TRP A 39 19.49 -0.76 -2.65
CA TRP A 39 19.79 0.41 -1.81
C TRP A 39 19.00 1.66 -2.23
N PRO A 40 19.01 2.13 -3.50
CA PRO A 40 18.20 3.26 -3.93
C PRO A 40 16.70 2.94 -3.90
N VAL A 41 16.26 1.71 -4.17
CA VAL A 41 14.84 1.35 -4.04
C VAL A 41 14.39 1.41 -2.57
N ARG A 42 15.11 0.80 -1.62
CA ARG A 42 14.79 0.91 -0.19
C ARG A 42 14.89 2.36 0.31
N GLY A 43 15.86 3.14 -0.18
CA GLY A 43 15.97 4.57 0.09
C GLY A 43 14.75 5.36 -0.42
N LEU A 44 14.33 5.13 -1.66
CA LEU A 44 13.15 5.75 -2.27
C LEU A 44 11.86 5.40 -1.51
N LEU A 45 11.66 4.13 -1.15
CA LEU A 45 10.50 3.70 -0.36
C LEU A 45 10.50 4.31 1.06
N ILE A 46 11.69 4.56 1.64
CA ILE A 46 11.82 5.30 2.90
C ILE A 46 11.47 6.78 2.68
N LEU A 47 11.99 7.44 1.64
CA LEU A 47 11.67 8.85 1.32
C LEU A 47 10.17 9.07 1.07
N LEU A 48 9.52 8.20 0.29
CA LEU A 48 8.07 8.22 0.05
C LEU A 48 7.23 8.04 1.33
N ARG A 49 7.78 7.36 2.35
CA ARG A 49 7.15 7.20 3.67
C ARG A 49 7.47 8.37 4.62
N SER A 50 8.64 8.99 4.52
CA SER A 50 9.05 10.12 5.36
C SER A 50 8.32 11.42 5.02
N VAL A 51 7.86 11.59 3.78
CA VAL A 51 7.06 12.73 3.35
C VAL A 51 5.57 12.47 3.66
N PRO A 52 4.90 13.28 4.50
CA PRO A 52 3.48 13.10 4.81
C PRO A 52 2.57 13.19 3.57
N GLU A 53 1.48 12.44 3.57
CA GLU A 53 0.49 12.40 2.47
C GLU A 53 -0.13 13.77 2.15
N ILE A 54 -0.23 14.67 3.13
CA ILE A 54 -0.66 16.07 2.95
C ILE A 54 0.32 16.87 2.05
N VAL A 55 1.63 16.62 2.15
CA VAL A 55 2.64 17.31 1.33
C VAL A 55 2.53 16.87 -0.14
N TRP A 56 2.29 15.58 -0.37
CA TRP A 56 1.98 15.06 -1.71
C TRP A 56 0.66 15.62 -2.24
N ALA A 57 -0.38 15.71 -1.40
CA ALA A 57 -1.66 16.31 -1.80
C ALA A 57 -1.51 17.77 -2.25
N LEU A 58 -0.77 18.60 -1.49
CA LEU A 58 -0.46 19.99 -1.87
C LEU A 58 0.29 20.08 -3.21
N LEU A 59 1.27 19.18 -3.43
CA LEU A 59 2.05 19.14 -4.66
C LEU A 59 1.19 18.72 -5.86
N PHE A 60 0.33 17.71 -5.72
CA PHE A 60 -0.58 17.29 -6.79
C PHE A 60 -1.72 18.28 -7.05
N VAL A 61 -2.22 18.99 -6.03
CA VAL A 61 -3.18 20.09 -6.22
C VAL A 61 -2.56 21.23 -7.04
N ARG A 62 -1.26 21.49 -6.91
CA ARG A 62 -0.55 22.46 -7.76
C ARG A 62 -0.18 21.95 -9.15
N ALA A 63 0.03 20.64 -9.33
CA ALA A 63 0.43 20.05 -10.61
C ALA A 63 -0.76 19.63 -11.50
N VAL A 64 -1.87 19.20 -10.91
CA VAL A 64 -3.05 18.64 -11.60
C VAL A 64 -4.30 19.54 -11.42
N GLY A 65 -4.27 20.44 -10.44
CA GLY A 65 -5.41 21.29 -10.07
C GLY A 65 -6.19 20.76 -8.86
N LEU A 66 -7.17 21.55 -8.42
CA LEU A 66 -8.10 21.18 -7.35
C LEU A 66 -8.98 19.98 -7.77
N GLY A 67 -9.22 19.05 -6.85
CA GLY A 67 -10.15 17.93 -7.07
C GLY A 67 -9.64 16.55 -6.63
N PRO A 68 -10.50 15.51 -6.74
CA PRO A 68 -10.27 14.18 -6.17
C PRO A 68 -9.07 13.44 -6.78
N THR A 69 -8.67 13.77 -8.00
CA THR A 69 -7.52 13.19 -8.68
C THR A 69 -6.22 13.43 -7.92
N ALA A 70 -6.01 14.63 -7.38
CA ALA A 70 -4.83 14.97 -6.59
C ALA A 70 -4.74 14.15 -5.30
N GLY A 71 -5.86 13.97 -4.59
CA GLY A 71 -5.92 13.17 -3.35
C GLY A 71 -5.70 11.68 -3.62
N VAL A 72 -6.26 11.15 -4.71
CA VAL A 72 -6.05 9.76 -5.14
C VAL A 72 -4.59 9.50 -5.53
N LEU A 73 -3.92 10.43 -6.20
CA LEU A 73 -2.49 10.33 -6.54
C LEU A 73 -1.58 10.42 -5.31
N ALA A 74 -1.88 11.33 -4.38
CA ALA A 74 -1.16 11.45 -3.11
C ALA A 74 -1.21 10.14 -2.29
N ILE A 75 -2.41 9.56 -2.12
CA ILE A 75 -2.58 8.22 -1.52
C ILE A 75 -1.82 7.16 -2.32
N ALA A 76 -1.95 7.16 -3.65
CA ALA A 76 -1.36 6.11 -4.47
C ALA A 76 0.16 6.02 -4.29
N ILE A 77 0.85 7.16 -4.17
CA ILE A 77 2.31 7.22 -4.02
C ILE A 77 2.77 6.90 -2.60
N THR A 78 2.21 7.52 -1.55
CA THR A 78 2.65 7.24 -0.16
C THR A 78 2.36 5.79 0.25
N TYR A 79 1.18 5.27 -0.12
CA TYR A 79 0.82 3.89 0.21
C TYR A 79 1.54 2.88 -0.70
N ALA A 80 1.90 3.21 -1.94
CA ALA A 80 2.78 2.34 -2.73
C ALA A 80 4.20 2.28 -2.15
N GLY A 81 4.73 3.39 -1.65
CA GLY A 81 6.00 3.42 -0.90
C GLY A 81 5.97 2.52 0.35
N MET A 82 4.89 2.63 1.12
CA MET A 82 4.71 1.85 2.35
C MET A 82 4.48 0.35 2.09
N LEU A 83 3.53 0.01 1.22
CA LEU A 83 3.21 -1.38 0.85
C LEU A 83 4.40 -2.05 0.13
N GLY A 84 5.07 -1.34 -0.78
CA GLY A 84 6.23 -1.84 -1.51
C GLY A 84 7.37 -2.28 -0.60
N LYS A 85 7.61 -1.54 0.50
CA LYS A 85 8.58 -1.94 1.53
C LYS A 85 8.08 -3.10 2.38
N VAL A 86 6.86 -3.03 2.91
CA VAL A 86 6.34 -4.04 3.85
C VAL A 86 6.17 -5.40 3.18
N TYR A 87 5.66 -5.46 1.95
CA TYR A 87 5.62 -6.70 1.18
C TYR A 87 7.01 -7.28 0.95
N ALA A 88 8.03 -6.43 0.72
CA ALA A 88 9.41 -6.88 0.56
C ALA A 88 10.02 -7.43 1.86
N GLU A 89 9.54 -7.00 3.02
CA GLU A 89 9.92 -7.52 4.34
C GLU A 89 9.17 -8.83 4.66
N ILE A 90 7.87 -8.94 4.34
CA ILE A 90 7.07 -10.19 4.45
C ILE A 90 7.65 -11.30 3.56
N PHE A 91 7.94 -11.00 2.30
CA PHE A 91 8.57 -11.97 1.39
C PHE A 91 10.02 -12.31 1.76
N GLU A 92 10.64 -11.57 2.70
CA GLU A 92 11.96 -11.89 3.28
C GLU A 92 11.86 -12.67 4.62
N SER A 93 10.66 -12.79 5.23
CA SER A 93 10.43 -13.55 6.46
C SER A 93 9.87 -14.98 6.25
N VAL A 94 9.22 -15.25 5.11
CA VAL A 94 8.67 -16.59 4.77
C VAL A 94 9.75 -17.68 4.74
N ASP A 95 9.45 -18.86 5.33
CA ASP A 95 10.34 -20.03 5.34
C ASP A 95 10.73 -20.44 3.90
N PRO A 96 12.02 -20.48 3.53
CA PRO A 96 12.46 -20.87 2.19
C PRO A 96 12.32 -22.37 1.88
N ARG A 97 11.97 -23.24 2.84
CA ARG A 97 11.88 -24.70 2.65
C ARG A 97 10.93 -25.12 1.50
N PRO A 98 9.67 -24.64 1.39
CA PRO A 98 8.76 -25.07 0.31
C PRO A 98 9.29 -24.65 -1.06
N THR A 99 9.76 -23.40 -1.16
CA THR A 99 10.40 -22.83 -2.35
C THR A 99 11.63 -23.62 -2.78
N ARG A 100 12.46 -24.07 -1.82
CA ARG A 100 13.64 -24.89 -2.09
C ARG A 100 13.27 -26.31 -2.54
N ALA A 101 12.24 -26.92 -1.95
CA ALA A 101 11.74 -28.23 -2.38
C ALA A 101 11.23 -28.19 -3.83
N LEU A 102 10.43 -27.19 -4.19
CA LEU A 102 9.95 -26.99 -5.57
C LEU A 102 11.08 -26.79 -6.58
N LEU A 103 12.13 -26.02 -6.23
CA LEU A 103 13.30 -25.83 -7.10
C LEU A 103 14.16 -27.10 -7.24
N LEU A 104 14.29 -27.92 -6.19
CA LEU A 104 15.02 -29.19 -6.24
C LEU A 104 14.24 -30.27 -7.03
N GLY A 105 12.91 -30.22 -7.00
CA GLY A 105 12.03 -31.05 -7.84
C GLY A 105 11.96 -30.62 -9.32
N GLY A 106 12.87 -29.76 -9.80
CA GLY A 106 12.91 -29.29 -11.18
C GLY A 106 11.87 -28.20 -11.53
N GLY A 107 11.13 -27.69 -10.54
CA GLY A 107 10.09 -26.68 -10.74
C GLY A 107 10.64 -25.34 -11.26
N SER A 108 9.86 -24.68 -12.12
CA SER A 108 10.24 -23.37 -12.68
C SER A 108 10.29 -22.29 -11.59
N ARG A 109 11.10 -21.25 -11.81
CA ARG A 109 11.26 -20.14 -10.85
C ARG A 109 9.93 -19.43 -10.52
N LEU A 110 9.04 -19.33 -11.52
CA LEU A 110 7.70 -18.76 -11.35
C LEU A 110 6.80 -19.67 -10.52
N ALA A 111 6.85 -21.00 -10.74
CA ALA A 111 6.12 -21.96 -9.90
C ALA A 111 6.62 -21.96 -8.45
N ALA A 112 7.94 -21.92 -8.24
CA ALA A 112 8.53 -21.84 -6.91
C ALA A 112 8.11 -20.58 -6.13
N PHE A 113 7.97 -19.43 -6.81
CA PHE A 113 7.40 -18.23 -6.20
C PHE A 113 5.89 -18.38 -5.95
N ALA A 114 5.12 -18.76 -6.97
CA ALA A 114 3.66 -18.79 -6.94
C ALA A 114 3.06 -19.85 -5.98
N TYR A 115 3.77 -20.94 -5.73
CA TYR A 115 3.34 -22.03 -4.83
C TYR A 115 4.20 -22.19 -3.57
N GLY A 116 5.41 -21.60 -3.51
CA GLY A 116 6.31 -21.69 -2.36
C GLY A 116 6.36 -20.44 -1.48
N VAL A 117 6.29 -19.25 -2.07
CA VAL A 117 6.39 -17.96 -1.35
C VAL A 117 5.03 -17.27 -1.23
N LEU A 118 4.33 -17.12 -2.36
CA LEU A 118 3.09 -16.35 -2.46
C LEU A 118 1.96 -16.82 -1.51
N PRO A 119 1.61 -18.13 -1.40
CA PRO A 119 0.53 -18.54 -0.49
C PRO A 119 0.87 -18.31 0.98
N ASN A 120 2.15 -18.49 1.35
CA ASN A 120 2.63 -18.29 2.72
C ASN A 120 2.68 -16.80 3.11
N ALA A 121 2.93 -15.89 2.15
CA ALA A 121 2.87 -14.45 2.36
C ALA A 121 1.45 -13.87 2.30
N ALA A 122 0.51 -14.53 1.62
CA ALA A 122 -0.78 -13.96 1.23
C ALA A 122 -1.63 -13.48 2.43
N GLY A 123 -1.71 -14.27 3.52
CA GLY A 123 -2.51 -13.91 4.70
C GLY A 123 -2.05 -12.61 5.36
N GLU A 124 -0.73 -12.44 5.52
CA GLU A 124 -0.15 -11.22 6.08
C GLU A 124 -0.28 -10.03 5.11
N MET A 125 -0.01 -10.24 3.82
CA MET A 125 -0.19 -9.21 2.78
C MET A 125 -1.61 -8.67 2.71
N ILE A 126 -2.64 -9.55 2.72
CA ILE A 126 -4.04 -9.14 2.67
C ILE A 126 -4.42 -8.43 3.99
N SER A 127 -4.02 -8.98 5.14
CA SER A 127 -4.28 -8.36 6.45
C SER A 127 -3.69 -6.96 6.57
N TYR A 128 -2.46 -6.75 6.08
CA TYR A 128 -1.82 -5.44 6.04
C TYR A 128 -2.46 -4.50 5.00
N THR A 129 -2.86 -5.03 3.84
CA THR A 129 -3.61 -4.26 2.82
C THR A 129 -4.89 -3.68 3.39
N VAL A 130 -5.71 -4.52 4.02
CA VAL A 130 -7.01 -4.15 4.58
C VAL A 130 -6.83 -3.05 5.63
N TYR A 131 -5.82 -3.17 6.50
CA TYR A 131 -5.46 -2.11 7.45
C TYR A 131 -5.05 -0.78 6.79
N ARG A 132 -4.31 -0.84 5.67
CA ARG A 132 -3.90 0.36 4.94
C ARG A 132 -5.04 0.97 4.10
N TRP A 133 -5.97 0.16 3.61
CA TRP A 133 -7.21 0.62 2.94
C TRP A 133 -8.10 1.41 3.92
N GLU A 134 -8.29 0.91 5.14
CA GLU A 134 -9.04 1.57 6.21
C GLU A 134 -8.40 2.92 6.62
N CYS A 135 -7.08 2.98 6.79
CA CYS A 135 -6.39 4.25 7.03
C CYS A 135 -6.42 5.21 5.83
N ALA A 136 -6.38 4.73 4.59
CA ALA A 136 -6.51 5.59 3.40
C ALA A 136 -7.91 6.21 3.26
N ILE A 137 -8.97 5.52 3.70
CA ILE A 137 -10.31 6.10 3.85
C ILE A 137 -10.28 7.25 4.85
N ARG A 138 -9.67 7.03 6.02
CA ARG A 138 -9.53 8.04 7.09
C ARG A 138 -8.75 9.28 6.61
N ALA A 139 -7.64 9.06 5.89
CA ALA A 139 -6.83 10.11 5.27
C ALA A 139 -7.58 10.91 4.20
N SER A 140 -8.50 10.27 3.43
CA SER A 140 -9.22 10.94 2.34
C SER A 140 -10.04 12.15 2.79
N VAL A 141 -10.58 12.15 4.03
CA VAL A 141 -11.27 13.31 4.59
C VAL A 141 -10.30 14.44 4.91
N VAL A 142 -9.14 14.14 5.50
CA VAL A 142 -8.11 15.15 5.83
C VAL A 142 -7.65 15.88 4.57
N MET A 143 -7.39 15.16 3.47
CA MET A 143 -6.98 15.77 2.20
C MET A 143 -8.08 16.58 1.51
N GLY A 144 -9.36 16.35 1.81
CA GLY A 144 -10.47 17.15 1.28
C GLY A 144 -10.38 18.62 1.71
N PHE A 145 -9.98 18.88 2.97
CA PHE A 145 -9.70 20.24 3.46
C PHE A 145 -8.50 20.92 2.77
N VAL A 146 -7.64 20.13 2.11
CA VAL A 146 -6.45 20.61 1.37
C VAL A 146 -6.78 20.93 -0.10
N GLY A 147 -8.06 20.89 -0.48
CA GLY A 147 -8.52 21.11 -1.86
C GLY A 147 -8.37 19.89 -2.78
N ALA A 148 -8.05 18.72 -2.21
CA ALA A 148 -7.83 17.48 -2.96
C ALA A 148 -9.11 16.63 -3.13
N GLY A 149 -10.29 17.27 -3.07
CA GLY A 149 -11.60 16.67 -3.35
C GLY A 149 -12.22 15.82 -2.23
N GLY A 150 -13.48 15.41 -2.44
CA GLY A 150 -14.17 14.43 -1.60
C GLY A 150 -14.85 15.01 -0.35
N LEU A 151 -15.16 14.13 0.61
CA LEU A 151 -16.01 14.44 1.77
C LEU A 151 -15.49 15.61 2.62
N GLY A 152 -14.18 15.73 2.82
CA GLY A 152 -13.61 16.86 3.59
C GLY A 152 -13.84 18.23 2.94
N GLN A 153 -13.88 18.29 1.60
CA GLN A 153 -14.20 19.52 0.88
C GLN A 153 -15.68 19.89 1.05
N GLN A 154 -16.59 18.92 1.09
CA GLN A 154 -18.00 19.19 1.36
C GLN A 154 -18.20 19.68 2.80
N ILE A 155 -17.51 19.10 3.79
CA ILE A 155 -17.55 19.58 5.17
C ILE A 155 -17.08 21.04 5.26
N ASP A 156 -15.97 21.39 4.60
CA ASP A 156 -15.45 22.77 4.55
C ASP A 156 -16.43 23.75 3.88
N LEU A 157 -17.11 23.35 2.80
CA LEU A 157 -18.13 24.17 2.13
C LEU A 157 -19.37 24.39 3.02
N SER A 158 -19.94 23.32 3.60
CA SER A 158 -21.10 23.42 4.48
C SER A 158 -20.79 24.22 5.77
N LEU A 159 -19.55 24.14 6.28
CA LEU A 159 -19.08 24.98 7.39
C LEU A 159 -19.03 26.46 7.00
N ARG A 160 -18.49 26.81 5.82
CA ARG A 160 -18.46 28.20 5.31
C ARG A 160 -19.86 28.77 5.08
N MET A 161 -20.83 27.94 4.74
CA MET A 161 -22.25 28.31 4.60
C MET A 161 -23.00 28.34 5.94
N PHE A 162 -22.35 28.05 7.07
CA PHE A 162 -22.96 27.87 8.40
C PHE A 162 -24.11 26.84 8.42
N ALA A 163 -24.11 25.90 7.47
CA ALA A 163 -25.16 24.91 7.25
C ALA A 163 -25.02 23.73 8.24
N GLY A 164 -25.18 23.99 9.54
CA GLY A 164 -24.89 23.02 10.61
C GLY A 164 -25.61 21.67 10.49
N GLY A 165 -26.83 21.63 9.94
CA GLY A 165 -27.56 20.39 9.66
C GLY A 165 -26.94 19.54 8.54
N GLU A 166 -26.36 20.18 7.53
CA GLU A 166 -25.64 19.51 6.44
C GLU A 166 -24.26 19.01 6.91
N VAL A 167 -23.54 19.83 7.71
CA VAL A 167 -22.31 19.41 8.38
C VAL A 167 -22.55 18.16 9.24
N ALA A 168 -23.64 18.13 10.01
CA ALA A 168 -24.02 16.99 10.84
C ALA A 168 -24.34 15.73 10.00
N SER A 169 -25.05 15.85 8.88
CA SER A 169 -25.39 14.70 8.03
C SER A 169 -24.16 14.14 7.31
N ILE A 170 -23.22 14.98 6.85
CA ILE A 170 -21.96 14.54 6.24
C ILE A 170 -21.07 13.86 7.28
N LEU A 171 -20.94 14.41 8.50
CA LEU A 171 -20.17 13.79 9.59
C LEU A 171 -20.75 12.44 10.01
N LEU A 172 -22.07 12.31 10.13
CA LEU A 172 -22.74 11.05 10.45
C LEU A 172 -22.55 10.01 9.33
N THR A 173 -22.64 10.43 8.07
CA THR A 173 -22.36 9.57 6.90
C THR A 173 -20.90 9.09 6.89
N PHE A 174 -19.94 9.96 7.18
CA PHE A 174 -18.53 9.59 7.31
C PHE A 174 -18.29 8.63 8.47
N LEU A 175 -18.92 8.86 9.63
CA LEU A 175 -18.82 7.96 10.80
C LEU A 175 -19.33 6.55 10.46
N LEU A 176 -20.50 6.44 9.81
CA LEU A 176 -21.03 5.15 9.34
C LEU A 176 -20.08 4.47 8.35
N LEU A 177 -19.53 5.22 7.39
CA LEU A 177 -18.58 4.68 6.40
C LEU A 177 -17.30 4.15 7.06
N VAL A 178 -16.75 4.86 8.06
CA VAL A 178 -15.59 4.42 8.84
C VAL A 178 -15.91 3.19 9.71
N LEU A 179 -17.08 3.16 10.36
CA LEU A 179 -17.51 2.00 11.15
C LEU A 179 -17.69 0.76 10.27
N LEU A 180 -18.30 0.88 9.09
CA LEU A 180 -18.44 -0.21 8.12
C LEU A 180 -17.07 -0.67 7.59
N ALA A 181 -16.16 0.27 7.30
CA ALA A 181 -14.80 -0.06 6.85
C ALA A 181 -13.99 -0.80 7.93
N ASP A 182 -14.10 -0.41 9.20
CA ASP A 182 -13.46 -1.08 10.34
C ASP A 182 -14.09 -2.47 10.60
N LEU A 183 -15.42 -2.57 10.65
CA LEU A 183 -16.14 -3.86 10.78
C LEU A 183 -15.75 -4.85 9.69
N LEU A 184 -15.74 -4.41 8.41
CA LEU A 184 -15.28 -5.23 7.29
C LEU A 184 -13.80 -5.60 7.45
N SER A 185 -12.96 -4.67 7.91
CA SER A 185 -11.53 -4.91 8.11
C SER A 185 -11.22 -5.91 9.23
N ARG A 186 -12.03 -5.91 10.29
CA ARG A 186 -11.97 -6.90 11.39
C ARG A 186 -12.49 -8.26 10.93
N PHE A 187 -13.62 -8.30 10.23
CA PHE A 187 -14.20 -9.54 9.71
C PHE A 187 -13.28 -10.24 8.71
N LEU A 188 -12.68 -9.50 7.78
CA LEU A 188 -11.71 -10.05 6.82
C LEU A 188 -10.47 -10.60 7.52
N ARG A 189 -9.91 -9.88 8.50
CA ARG A 189 -8.75 -10.39 9.27
C ARG A 189 -9.10 -11.63 10.11
N GLY A 190 -10.25 -11.64 10.78
CA GLY A 190 -10.76 -12.81 11.52
C GLY A 190 -11.21 -13.99 10.65
N ARG A 191 -11.02 -13.92 9.33
CA ARG A 191 -11.24 -15.00 8.35
C ARG A 191 -9.96 -15.42 7.61
N LEU A 192 -8.83 -14.74 7.87
CA LEU A 192 -7.56 -14.87 7.13
C LEU A 192 -6.35 -15.07 8.06
N ALA A 193 -6.59 -15.17 9.37
CA ALA A 193 -5.65 -15.56 10.42
C ALA A 193 -6.16 -16.85 11.09
#